data_AF-A0A936BD10-F1
#
_entry.id   AF-A0A936BD10-F1
#
_cell.length_a   1.000
_cell.length_b   1.000
_cell.length_c   1.000
_cell.angle_alpha   90.00
_cell.angle_beta   90.00
_cell.angle_gamma   90.00
#
_symmetry.space_group_name_H-M   'P 1'
#
loop_
_entity.id
_entity.type
_entity.pdbx_description
1 polymer ?
#
loop_
_entity_poly.entity_id
_entity_poly.type
_entity_poly.pdbx_seq_one_letter_code
_entity_poly.pdbx_strand_id
1 'polypeptide(L)'
;MRLAASTAAVALAIGSVSPAFADVTNTATATGSSPSGTGDVTDASNTVAVDPVDAAPGISILKTAVITTDGDSDLLGDSGDVVTYTYTVTNTGTTSLLSVDIVDTHDGDGAAPSPLFASWTTQAGSPAATVGASSITMYPGAVAVFTATYSINGNDILAAGGTGVGLSVDNDIDNSAVATGDYFNGVTTTSVPSAASLASVPLDIDAVLSVAKTAYEVDYPVIAGGSASATTPVAVDRPVGTVIYYVYEITNSGNVPITNVTINDVHNGLPGPFTQPVFFALTNTSGLSNNAGSDATVELLHPGDVAIYRTSYTITQDDVDQNQ
;
A
#
# COMPACT_ATOMS: atom_id res chain seq x y z
N MET A 1 -39.16 27.65 -22.41
CA MET A 1 -38.45 27.95 -21.17
C MET A 1 -38.95 27.00 -20.09
N ARG A 2 -38.11 26.00 -19.79
CA ARG A 2 -38.06 25.12 -18.59
C ARG A 2 -39.30 24.27 -18.25
N LEU A 3 -39.22 23.00 -18.66
CA LEU A 3 -39.82 21.86 -17.93
C LEU A 3 -39.15 21.81 -16.54
N ALA A 4 -39.94 21.78 -15.47
CA ALA A 4 -39.47 21.41 -14.14
C ALA A 4 -39.75 19.92 -13.94
N ALA A 5 -38.71 19.10 -14.08
CA ALA A 5 -38.72 17.74 -13.58
C ALA A 5 -38.50 17.80 -12.06
N SER A 6 -39.55 17.47 -11.30
CA SER A 6 -39.45 17.28 -9.85
C SER A 6 -38.91 15.88 -9.59
N THR A 7 -37.61 15.77 -9.33
CA THR A 7 -37.01 14.55 -8.77
C THR A 7 -37.40 14.47 -7.30
N ALA A 8 -38.34 13.57 -6.98
CA ALA A 8 -38.55 13.13 -5.60
C ALA A 8 -37.40 12.19 -5.23
N ALA A 9 -36.43 12.70 -4.47
CA ALA A 9 -35.48 11.84 -3.78
C ALA A 9 -36.24 11.16 -2.63
N VAL A 10 -36.51 9.86 -2.76
CA VAL A 10 -36.86 9.02 -1.63
C VAL A 10 -35.56 8.81 -0.85
N ALA A 11 -35.34 9.63 0.17
CA ALA A 11 -34.34 9.34 1.18
C ALA A 11 -34.84 8.14 1.97
N LEU A 12 -34.30 6.95 1.67
CA LEU A 12 -34.46 5.79 2.54
C LEU A 12 -33.56 6.03 3.76
N ALA A 13 -34.08 6.75 4.75
CA ALA A 13 -33.46 6.77 6.07
C ALA A 13 -33.66 5.37 6.68
N ILE A 14 -32.64 4.51 6.55
CA ILE A 14 -32.51 3.36 7.44
C ILE A 14 -32.20 3.92 8.82
N GLY A 15 -33.24 4.29 9.56
CA GLY A 15 -33.12 4.55 10.99
C GLY A 15 -32.50 3.31 11.62
N SER A 16 -31.41 3.50 12.35
CA SER A 16 -30.86 2.48 13.23
C SER A 16 -31.98 1.99 14.13
N VAL A 17 -32.46 0.78 13.90
CA VAL A 17 -33.41 0.13 14.78
C VAL A 17 -32.65 -0.19 16.08
N SER A 18 -32.82 0.67 17.08
CA SER A 18 -32.38 0.31 18.43
C SER A 18 -33.27 -0.86 18.89
N PRO A 19 -32.69 -2.00 19.31
CA PRO A 19 -33.49 -3.11 19.78
C PRO A 19 -34.22 -2.67 21.05
N ALA A 20 -35.55 -2.63 21.01
CA ALA A 20 -36.36 -2.37 22.21
C ALA A 20 -36.20 -3.55 23.17
N PHE A 21 -35.62 -3.29 24.35
CA PHE A 21 -35.54 -4.28 25.41
C PHE A 21 -36.87 -4.35 26.16
N ALA A 22 -37.17 -5.50 26.75
CA ALA A 22 -38.35 -5.65 27.59
C ALA A 22 -38.14 -4.92 28.93
N ASP A 23 -39.19 -4.24 29.42
CA ASP A 23 -39.19 -3.60 30.73
C ASP A 23 -38.79 -4.59 31.84
N VAL A 24 -37.99 -4.11 32.80
CA VAL A 24 -37.75 -4.83 34.04
C VAL A 24 -38.99 -4.66 34.91
N THR A 25 -39.80 -5.72 34.99
CA THR A 25 -41.01 -5.75 35.81
C THR A 25 -40.76 -6.44 37.15
N ASN A 26 -41.29 -5.86 38.23
CA ASN A 26 -41.16 -6.39 39.58
C ASN A 26 -42.51 -6.37 40.31
N THR A 27 -42.85 -7.50 40.94
CA THR A 27 -44.06 -7.68 41.74
C THR A 27 -43.69 -8.44 43.01
N ALA A 28 -44.06 -7.92 44.18
CA ALA A 28 -43.83 -8.57 45.46
C ALA A 28 -45.07 -9.34 45.92
N THR A 29 -44.86 -10.45 46.62
CA THR A 29 -45.95 -11.25 47.22
C THR A 29 -45.67 -11.44 48.71
N ALA A 30 -46.68 -11.19 49.54
CA ALA A 30 -46.62 -11.43 50.98
C ALA A 30 -47.56 -12.58 51.36
N THR A 31 -47.06 -13.51 52.16
CA THR A 31 -47.86 -14.64 52.70
C THR A 31 -47.69 -14.71 54.21
N GLY A 32 -48.78 -15.00 54.92
CA GLY A 32 -48.76 -15.20 56.36
C GLY A 32 -49.80 -16.23 56.81
N SER A 33 -49.44 -17.01 57.82
CA SER A 33 -50.33 -17.99 58.46
C SER A 33 -51.01 -17.40 59.70
N SER A 34 -52.16 -17.95 60.10
CA SER A 34 -52.71 -17.67 61.42
C SER A 34 -51.77 -18.15 62.54
N PRO A 35 -51.93 -17.70 63.80
CA PRO A 35 -51.11 -18.15 64.92
C PRO A 35 -51.15 -19.67 65.19
N SER A 36 -52.18 -20.38 64.73
CA SER A 36 -52.27 -21.85 64.79
C SER A 36 -51.54 -22.56 63.64
N GLY A 37 -50.90 -21.82 62.73
CA GLY A 37 -50.19 -22.36 61.57
C GLY A 37 -51.13 -22.86 60.46
N THR A 38 -52.37 -22.39 60.42
CA THR A 38 -53.38 -22.82 59.44
C THR A 38 -53.98 -21.64 58.70
N GLY A 39 -54.44 -21.86 57.46
CA GLY A 39 -55.17 -20.85 56.69
C GLY A 39 -54.29 -19.69 56.22
N ASP A 40 -53.25 -20.00 55.44
CA ASP A 40 -52.38 -18.99 54.85
C ASP A 40 -53.16 -17.99 54.00
N VAL A 41 -52.87 -16.70 54.21
CA VAL A 41 -53.34 -15.62 53.36
C VAL A 41 -52.19 -15.12 52.51
N THR A 42 -52.48 -14.79 51.26
CA THR A 42 -51.49 -14.28 50.30
C THR A 42 -52.07 -13.05 49.62
N ASP A 43 -51.23 -12.02 49.48
CA ASP A 43 -51.53 -10.83 48.69
C ASP A 43 -50.31 -10.44 47.84
N ALA A 44 -50.55 -9.82 46.69
CA ALA A 44 -49.52 -9.35 45.79
C ALA A 44 -49.55 -7.82 45.68
N SER A 45 -48.38 -7.19 45.62
CA SER A 45 -48.27 -5.76 45.33
C SER A 45 -48.70 -5.44 43.91
N ASN A 46 -48.80 -4.16 43.58
CA ASN A 46 -48.78 -3.74 42.18
C ASN A 46 -47.46 -4.15 41.51
N THR A 47 -47.48 -4.28 40.19
CA THR A 47 -46.27 -4.39 39.37
C THR A 47 -45.67 -3.00 39.16
N VAL A 48 -44.35 -2.90 39.30
CA VAL A 48 -43.56 -1.73 38.88
C VAL A 48 -42.73 -2.14 37.67
N ALA A 49 -42.71 -1.31 36.64
CA ALA A 49 -41.90 -1.50 35.44
C ALA A 49 -40.84 -0.40 35.35
N VAL A 50 -39.63 -0.78 34.94
CA VAL A 50 -38.53 0.14 34.64
C VAL A 50 -38.05 -0.16 33.23
N ASP A 51 -38.09 0.85 32.38
CA ASP A 51 -37.56 0.82 31.01
C ASP A 51 -36.03 1.05 31.04
N PRO A 52 -35.21 0.06 30.63
CA PRO A 52 -33.78 0.24 30.51
C PRO A 52 -33.43 1.24 29.39
N VAL A 53 -32.28 1.91 29.50
CA VAL A 53 -31.77 2.72 28.39
C VAL A 53 -31.53 1.84 27.15
N ASP A 54 -31.88 2.36 25.99
CA ASP A 54 -31.62 1.70 24.71
C ASP A 54 -30.12 1.38 24.54
N ALA A 55 -29.84 0.21 23.94
CA ALA A 55 -28.47 -0.13 23.57
C ALA A 55 -27.98 0.78 22.44
N ALA A 56 -26.84 1.43 22.66
CA ALA A 56 -26.14 2.23 21.67
C ALA A 56 -24.79 1.57 21.39
N PRO A 57 -24.67 0.68 20.38
CA PRO A 57 -23.39 0.09 20.00
C PRO A 57 -22.46 1.18 19.43
N GLY A 58 -21.16 1.02 19.67
CA GLY A 58 -20.16 1.93 19.17
C GLY A 58 -18.79 1.28 19.21
N ILE A 59 -18.05 1.40 18.11
CA ILE A 59 -16.69 0.88 18.00
C ILE A 59 -15.83 1.87 17.21
N SER A 60 -14.60 2.09 17.66
CA SER A 60 -13.61 2.90 16.95
C SER A 60 -12.27 2.17 16.91
N ILE A 61 -11.47 2.49 15.88
CA ILE A 61 -10.14 1.93 15.67
C ILE A 61 -9.15 3.06 15.40
N LEU A 62 -7.96 2.94 15.99
CA LEU A 62 -6.76 3.71 15.64
C LEU A 62 -5.71 2.73 15.13
N LYS A 63 -5.07 3.05 14.02
CA LYS A 63 -4.04 2.25 13.37
C LYS A 63 -2.74 3.03 13.27
N THR A 64 -1.62 2.35 13.49
CA THR A 64 -0.28 2.89 13.29
C THR A 64 0.62 1.84 12.65
N ALA A 65 1.59 2.27 11.84
CA ALA A 65 2.61 1.44 11.23
C ALA A 65 4.00 1.89 11.67
N VAL A 66 4.91 0.94 11.86
CA VAL A 66 6.32 1.20 12.15
C VAL A 66 7.17 0.17 11.43
N ILE A 67 8.21 0.60 10.71
CA ILE A 67 9.23 -0.30 10.19
C ILE A 67 10.07 -0.77 11.38
N THR A 68 9.97 -2.07 11.67
CA THR A 68 10.57 -2.71 12.86
C THR A 68 11.83 -3.51 12.55
N THR A 69 11.97 -3.92 11.31
CA THR A 69 13.22 -4.42 10.74
C THR A 69 13.50 -3.55 9.54
N ASP A 70 14.59 -2.80 9.64
CA ASP A 70 15.05 -1.83 8.66
C ASP A 70 16.52 -2.20 8.36
N GLY A 71 16.74 -2.72 7.15
CA GLY A 71 18.03 -3.29 6.74
C GLY A 71 19.17 -2.28 6.67
N ASP A 72 18.86 -1.03 6.30
CA ASP A 72 19.84 0.01 6.02
C ASP A 72 19.75 1.23 6.97
N SER A 73 18.70 1.26 7.80
CA SER A 73 18.42 2.25 8.85
C SER A 73 18.03 3.64 8.34
N ASP A 74 17.41 3.75 7.17
CA ASP A 74 16.97 5.01 6.57
C ASP A 74 15.50 5.40 6.89
N LEU A 75 14.75 4.51 7.55
CA LEU A 75 13.32 4.64 7.90
C LEU A 75 12.36 4.64 6.70
N LEU A 76 12.82 4.22 5.53
CA LEU A 76 12.02 3.92 4.36
C LEU A 76 11.93 2.39 4.20
N GLY A 77 10.88 1.95 3.53
CA GLY A 77 10.62 0.52 3.36
C GLY A 77 11.40 -0.06 2.19
N ASP A 78 12.29 -1.00 2.48
CA ASP A 78 13.02 -1.79 1.48
C ASP A 78 12.45 -3.19 1.29
N SER A 79 12.79 -3.81 0.15
CA SER A 79 12.54 -5.24 -0.03
C SER A 79 13.27 -6.08 1.02
N GLY A 80 12.52 -6.74 1.89
CA GLY A 80 13.02 -7.55 2.99
C GLY A 80 12.73 -6.95 4.37
N ASP A 81 12.30 -5.69 4.43
CA ASP A 81 11.93 -5.03 5.67
C ASP A 81 10.60 -5.52 6.23
N VAL A 82 10.41 -5.28 7.53
CA VAL A 82 9.21 -5.72 8.25
C VAL A 82 8.51 -4.54 8.90
N VAL A 83 7.28 -4.29 8.46
CA VAL A 83 6.36 -3.35 9.08
C VAL A 83 5.56 -4.06 10.17
N THR A 84 5.51 -3.48 11.35
CA THR A 84 4.57 -3.87 12.41
C THR A 84 3.42 -2.88 12.47
N TYR A 85 2.21 -3.39 12.29
CA TYR A 85 0.97 -2.64 12.47
C TYR A 85 0.42 -2.84 13.88
N THR A 86 -0.02 -1.74 14.51
CA THR A 86 -0.70 -1.75 15.81
C THR A 86 -2.08 -1.15 15.66
N TYR A 87 -3.07 -1.84 16.19
CA TYR A 87 -4.48 -1.44 16.13
C TYR A 87 -5.03 -1.28 17.54
N THR A 88 -5.46 -0.08 17.89
CA THR A 88 -6.12 0.21 19.16
C THR A 88 -7.62 0.29 18.92
N VAL A 89 -8.36 -0.73 19.37
CA VAL A 89 -9.81 -0.83 19.23
C VAL A 89 -10.47 -0.42 20.54
N THR A 90 -11.50 0.42 20.47
CA THR A 90 -12.27 0.87 21.64
C THR A 90 -13.75 0.58 21.44
N ASN A 91 -14.37 -0.04 22.44
CA ASN A 91 -15.83 -0.09 22.52
C ASN A 91 -16.33 1.24 23.10
N THR A 92 -16.81 2.12 22.23
CA THR A 92 -17.32 3.45 22.57
C THR A 92 -18.82 3.47 22.90
N GLY A 93 -19.48 2.33 22.72
CA GLY A 93 -20.91 2.18 22.97
C GLY A 93 -21.28 1.93 24.43
N THR A 94 -22.57 1.72 24.66
CA THR A 94 -23.14 1.38 25.97
C THR A 94 -23.42 -0.12 26.13
N THR A 95 -23.14 -0.93 25.11
CA THR A 95 -23.38 -2.38 25.09
C THR A 95 -22.11 -3.17 24.85
N SER A 96 -22.09 -4.43 25.31
CA SER A 96 -21.00 -5.35 25.06
C SER A 96 -20.95 -5.78 23.60
N LEU A 97 -19.74 -5.85 23.06
CA LEU A 97 -19.44 -6.35 21.72
C LEU A 97 -18.81 -7.75 21.84
N LEU A 98 -19.38 -8.70 21.12
CA LEU A 98 -18.89 -10.07 20.96
C LEU A 98 -18.12 -10.16 19.64
N SER A 99 -17.25 -11.17 19.52
CA SER A 99 -16.52 -11.45 18.28
C SER A 99 -15.82 -10.23 17.69
N VAL A 100 -15.24 -9.38 18.53
CA VAL A 100 -14.54 -8.18 18.04
C VAL A 100 -13.26 -8.58 17.34
N ASP A 101 -13.19 -8.30 16.05
CA ASP A 101 -12.09 -8.59 15.14
C ASP A 101 -11.79 -7.39 14.23
N ILE A 102 -10.71 -7.50 13.45
CA ILE A 102 -10.25 -6.43 12.56
C ILE A 102 -10.05 -7.02 11.17
N VAL A 103 -10.65 -6.34 10.18
CA VAL A 103 -10.39 -6.59 8.76
C VAL A 103 -9.44 -5.52 8.26
N ASP A 104 -8.36 -5.95 7.63
CA ASP A 104 -7.27 -5.11 7.15
C ASP A 104 -7.06 -5.28 5.64
N THR A 105 -6.74 -4.19 4.96
CA THR A 105 -6.46 -4.14 3.51
C THR A 105 -5.34 -3.17 3.20
N HIS A 106 -4.42 -3.50 2.29
CA HIS A 106 -3.45 -2.57 1.68
C HIS A 106 -3.45 -2.69 0.16
N ASP A 107 -2.73 -1.78 -0.48
CA ASP A 107 -2.42 -1.74 -1.92
C ASP A 107 -1.10 -2.43 -2.32
N GLY A 108 -0.21 -2.73 -1.37
CA GLY A 108 0.96 -3.59 -1.59
C GLY A 108 0.62 -4.99 -2.14
N ASP A 109 1.61 -5.67 -2.72
CA ASP A 109 1.48 -6.91 -3.49
C ASP A 109 1.14 -8.15 -2.65
N GLY A 110 1.63 -8.19 -1.41
CA GLY A 110 1.52 -9.36 -0.53
C GLY A 110 0.12 -9.61 0.05
N ALA A 111 0.02 -10.62 0.92
CA ALA A 111 -1.21 -10.87 1.65
C ALA A 111 -1.46 -9.79 2.71
N ALA A 112 -2.72 -9.36 2.82
CA ALA A 112 -3.14 -8.41 3.84
C ALA A 112 -2.75 -8.87 5.27
N PRO A 113 -2.31 -7.94 6.14
CA PRO A 113 -2.06 -8.22 7.54
C PRO A 113 -3.24 -8.93 8.21
N SER A 114 -2.95 -9.88 9.10
CA SER A 114 -3.96 -10.59 9.89
C SER A 114 -3.83 -10.19 11.37
N PRO A 115 -4.58 -9.19 11.84
CA PRO A 115 -4.45 -8.69 13.21
C PRO A 115 -4.86 -9.72 14.26
N LEU A 116 -4.03 -9.87 15.29
CA LEU A 116 -4.28 -10.75 16.42
C LEU A 116 -4.19 -9.97 17.73
N PHE A 117 -5.03 -10.35 18.70
CA PHE A 117 -5.07 -9.71 20.02
C PHE A 117 -3.71 -9.80 20.70
N ALA A 118 -3.18 -8.65 21.12
CA ALA A 118 -1.89 -8.55 21.78
C ALA A 118 -2.05 -8.25 23.29
N SER A 119 -2.89 -7.26 23.64
CA SER A 119 -3.06 -6.86 25.03
C SER A 119 -4.29 -6.00 25.27
N TRP A 120 -4.65 -5.82 26.54
CA TRP A 120 -5.61 -4.79 26.96
C TRP A 120 -4.87 -3.52 27.36
N THR A 121 -5.23 -2.38 26.79
CA THR A 121 -4.91 -1.07 27.38
C THR A 121 -5.86 -0.78 28.54
N THR A 122 -7.12 -1.18 28.40
CA THR A 122 -8.14 -1.08 29.46
C THR A 122 -9.13 -2.23 29.29
N GLN A 123 -9.18 -3.17 30.24
CA GLN A 123 -10.08 -4.32 30.12
C GLN A 123 -11.55 -3.97 30.43
N ALA A 124 -11.81 -2.97 31.28
CA ALA A 124 -13.17 -2.54 31.67
C ALA A 124 -14.10 -3.68 32.13
N GLY A 125 -13.55 -4.68 32.83
CA GLY A 125 -14.30 -5.85 33.28
C GLY A 125 -14.65 -6.87 32.19
N SER A 126 -14.20 -6.65 30.94
CA SER A 126 -14.31 -7.63 29.86
C SER A 126 -13.66 -8.96 30.24
N PRO A 127 -14.09 -10.09 29.66
CA PRO A 127 -13.45 -11.39 29.88
C PRO A 127 -11.94 -11.34 29.59
N ALA A 128 -11.18 -12.23 30.22
CA ALA A 128 -9.78 -12.44 29.82
C ALA A 128 -9.73 -12.95 28.37
N ALA A 129 -8.75 -12.46 27.61
CA ALA A 129 -8.50 -12.85 26.23
C ALA A 129 -7.09 -13.43 26.10
N THR A 130 -6.95 -14.46 25.28
CA THR A 130 -5.65 -15.09 25.00
C THR A 130 -4.89 -14.27 23.96
N VAL A 131 -3.62 -13.96 24.22
CA VAL A 131 -2.73 -13.36 23.22
C VAL A 131 -2.66 -14.23 21.98
N GLY A 132 -2.82 -13.63 20.80
CA GLY A 132 -2.91 -14.33 19.53
C GLY A 132 -4.34 -14.70 19.10
N ALA A 133 -5.37 -14.36 19.88
CA ALA A 133 -6.75 -14.58 19.47
C ALA A 133 -7.15 -13.66 18.29
N SER A 134 -7.84 -14.19 17.30
CA SER A 134 -8.35 -13.42 16.16
C SER A 134 -9.59 -12.59 16.49
N SER A 135 -10.31 -12.94 17.56
CA SER A 135 -11.43 -12.15 18.06
C SER A 135 -11.56 -12.23 19.58
N ILE A 136 -12.19 -11.20 20.17
CA ILE A 136 -12.38 -11.07 21.62
C ILE A 136 -13.77 -10.56 21.98
N THR A 137 -14.12 -10.57 23.26
CA THR A 137 -15.31 -9.89 23.78
C THR A 137 -14.90 -8.61 24.49
N MET A 138 -15.56 -7.49 24.18
CA MET A 138 -15.28 -6.17 24.74
C MET A 138 -16.52 -5.56 25.40
N TYR A 139 -16.43 -5.27 26.69
CA TYR A 139 -17.46 -4.51 27.40
C TYR A 139 -17.31 -3.00 27.13
N PRO A 140 -18.35 -2.20 27.43
CA PRO A 140 -18.30 -0.75 27.27
C PRO A 140 -17.05 -0.12 27.92
N GLY A 141 -16.36 0.74 27.18
CA GLY A 141 -15.14 1.41 27.63
C GLY A 141 -13.88 0.55 27.62
N ALA A 142 -13.95 -0.70 27.17
CA ALA A 142 -12.76 -1.52 26.97
C ALA A 142 -11.94 -1.02 25.77
N VAL A 143 -10.61 -1.09 25.91
CA VAL A 143 -9.62 -0.71 24.91
C VAL A 143 -8.63 -1.85 24.74
N ALA A 144 -8.61 -2.46 23.56
CA ALA A 144 -7.78 -3.60 23.19
C ALA A 144 -6.76 -3.22 22.12
N VAL A 145 -5.59 -3.84 22.19
CA VAL A 145 -4.54 -3.72 21.18
C VAL A 145 -4.44 -5.03 20.41
N PHE A 146 -4.45 -4.93 19.09
CA PHE A 146 -4.12 -6.00 18.17
C PHE A 146 -2.85 -5.64 17.42
N THR A 147 -2.12 -6.64 16.94
CA THR A 147 -0.91 -6.47 16.14
C THR A 147 -0.90 -7.39 14.93
N ALA A 148 -0.29 -6.92 13.84
CA ALA A 148 0.02 -7.71 12.66
C ALA A 148 1.36 -7.26 12.08
N THR A 149 1.94 -8.06 11.19
CA THR A 149 3.17 -7.71 10.47
C THR A 149 2.99 -7.86 8.97
N TYR A 150 3.71 -7.07 8.21
CA TYR A 150 3.85 -7.19 6.76
C TYR A 150 5.33 -7.16 6.38
N SER A 151 5.73 -8.03 5.47
CA SER A 151 7.08 -8.05 4.91
C SER A 151 7.05 -7.39 3.54
N ILE A 152 7.77 -6.29 3.42
CA ILE A 152 7.91 -5.57 2.14
C ILE A 152 8.72 -6.44 1.20
N ASN A 153 8.26 -6.57 -0.04
CA ASN A 153 8.89 -7.41 -1.04
C ASN A 153 9.24 -6.61 -2.31
N GLY A 154 10.04 -7.20 -3.20
CA GLY A 154 10.50 -6.51 -4.41
C GLY A 154 9.38 -6.01 -5.33
N ASN A 155 8.21 -6.66 -5.36
CA ASN A 155 7.08 -6.17 -6.16
C ASN A 155 6.45 -4.91 -5.56
N ASP A 156 6.50 -4.73 -4.24
CA ASP A 156 6.06 -3.48 -3.60
C ASP A 156 6.92 -2.30 -4.09
N ILE A 157 8.25 -2.50 -4.15
CA ILE A 157 9.19 -1.49 -4.66
C ILE A 157 8.97 -1.27 -6.16
N LEU A 158 8.92 -2.33 -6.96
CA LEU A 158 8.74 -2.22 -8.42
C LEU A 158 7.42 -1.54 -8.82
N ALA A 159 6.39 -1.65 -7.98
CA ALA A 159 5.11 -0.99 -8.17
C ALA A 159 5.02 0.37 -7.45
N ALA A 160 6.10 0.83 -6.81
CA ALA A 160 6.15 2.04 -5.99
C ALA A 160 4.95 2.13 -5.04
N GLY A 161 4.67 1.07 -4.29
CA GLY A 161 3.62 1.07 -3.28
C GLY A 161 2.29 0.46 -3.71
N GLY A 162 2.03 0.15 -4.99
CA GLY A 162 0.79 -0.57 -5.30
C GLY A 162 0.57 -1.15 -6.69
N THR A 163 0.06 -2.39 -6.72
CA THR A 163 -0.26 -3.18 -7.93
C THR A 163 -1.75 -3.12 -8.34
N GLY A 164 -2.53 -2.21 -7.74
CA GLY A 164 -3.98 -2.03 -7.93
C GLY A 164 -4.42 -0.90 -8.88
N VAL A 165 -5.74 -0.71 -9.02
CA VAL A 165 -6.33 0.42 -9.75
C VAL A 165 -6.20 1.69 -8.92
N GLY A 166 -5.35 2.62 -9.37
CA GLY A 166 -4.93 3.79 -8.60
C GLY A 166 -3.62 3.48 -7.89
N LEU A 167 -2.53 3.54 -8.67
CA LEU A 167 -1.16 3.51 -8.17
C LEU A 167 -1.04 4.39 -6.92
N SER A 168 -0.25 3.96 -5.95
CA SER A 168 0.17 4.84 -4.86
C SER A 168 0.71 6.13 -5.48
N VAL A 169 0.11 7.26 -5.10
CA VAL A 169 0.41 8.57 -5.69
C VAL A 169 1.63 9.23 -5.05
N ASP A 170 2.07 8.69 -3.91
CA ASP A 170 3.14 9.19 -3.06
C ASP A 170 4.27 8.17 -2.83
N ASN A 171 4.21 7.01 -3.50
CA ASN A 171 5.17 5.92 -3.39
C ASN A 171 5.15 5.19 -2.03
N ASP A 172 4.07 5.30 -1.28
CA ASP A 172 3.89 4.60 -0.02
C ASP A 172 3.01 3.35 -0.19
N ILE A 173 3.10 2.41 0.75
CA ILE A 173 2.06 1.38 0.94
C ILE A 173 0.96 1.97 1.83
N ASP A 174 -0.22 2.14 1.24
CA ASP A 174 -1.41 2.61 1.92
C ASP A 174 -2.17 1.45 2.56
N ASN A 175 -2.40 1.53 3.86
CA ASN A 175 -3.00 0.45 4.63
C ASN A 175 -4.19 0.92 5.47
N SER A 176 -5.34 0.30 5.26
CA SER A 176 -6.62 0.65 5.90
C SER A 176 -7.17 -0.52 6.71
N ALA A 177 -7.90 -0.23 7.78
CA ALA A 177 -8.55 -1.27 8.60
C ALA A 177 -9.93 -0.84 9.09
N VAL A 178 -10.79 -1.81 9.35
CA VAL A 178 -12.07 -1.63 10.04
C VAL A 178 -12.16 -2.66 11.17
N ALA A 179 -12.67 -2.22 12.33
CA ALA A 179 -13.03 -3.12 13.41
C ALA A 179 -14.52 -3.45 13.35
N THR A 180 -14.86 -4.71 13.59
CA THR A 180 -16.23 -5.21 13.67
C THR A 180 -16.49 -5.80 15.04
N GLY A 181 -17.76 -5.86 15.43
CA GLY A 181 -18.18 -6.53 16.66
C GLY A 181 -19.68 -6.74 16.68
N ASP A 182 -20.11 -7.89 17.17
CA ASP A 182 -21.52 -8.22 17.24
C ASP A 182 -22.14 -7.73 18.55
N TYR A 183 -23.30 -7.11 18.48
CA TYR A 183 -24.15 -6.79 19.62
C TYR A 183 -25.55 -7.36 19.36
N PHE A 184 -26.18 -7.93 20.38
CA PHE A 184 -27.58 -8.39 20.36
C PHE A 184 -28.00 -9.26 19.15
N ASN A 185 -28.18 -10.57 19.36
CA ASN A 185 -28.78 -11.48 18.37
C ASN A 185 -28.13 -11.46 16.97
N GLY A 186 -26.80 -11.25 16.91
CA GLY A 186 -26.01 -11.32 15.68
C GLY A 186 -26.03 -10.06 14.82
N VAL A 187 -26.43 -8.90 15.35
CA VAL A 187 -26.28 -7.62 14.65
C VAL A 187 -24.84 -7.12 14.79
N THR A 188 -24.18 -6.82 13.69
CA THR A 188 -22.79 -6.34 13.69
C THR A 188 -22.75 -4.81 13.68
N THR A 189 -21.90 -4.22 14.52
CA THR A 189 -21.46 -2.83 14.40
C THR A 189 -20.05 -2.80 13.78
N THR A 190 -19.79 -1.79 12.95
CA THR A 190 -18.51 -1.61 12.26
C THR A 190 -17.99 -0.21 12.54
N SER A 191 -16.68 -0.07 12.73
CA SER A 191 -16.06 1.24 12.89
C SER A 191 -16.17 2.03 11.59
N VAL A 192 -16.44 3.33 11.69
CA VAL A 192 -16.46 4.22 10.52
C VAL A 192 -15.01 4.44 10.04
N PRO A 193 -14.70 4.22 8.75
CA PRO A 193 -13.39 4.56 8.19
C PRO A 193 -13.06 6.04 8.43
N SER A 194 -11.84 6.33 8.85
CA SER A 194 -11.37 7.69 9.14
C SER A 194 -9.86 7.79 8.94
N ALA A 195 -9.29 8.98 9.02
CA ALA A 195 -7.83 9.14 8.98
C ALA A 195 -7.11 8.33 10.08
N ALA A 196 -7.77 8.08 11.22
CA ALA A 196 -7.20 7.25 12.29
C ALA A 196 -7.16 5.76 11.95
N SER A 197 -7.92 5.29 10.95
CA SER A 197 -7.92 3.89 10.52
C SER A 197 -6.99 3.63 9.33
N LEU A 198 -6.22 4.64 8.92
CA LEU A 198 -5.23 4.58 7.84
C LEU A 198 -3.83 4.61 8.43
N ALA A 199 -2.91 3.92 7.77
CA ALA A 199 -1.47 4.04 7.99
C ALA A 199 -0.77 4.00 6.63
N SER A 200 0.27 4.80 6.48
CA SER A 200 1.10 4.86 5.29
C SER A 200 2.52 4.40 5.64
N VAL A 201 3.15 3.65 4.75
CA VAL A 201 4.55 3.22 4.89
C VAL A 201 5.33 3.72 3.68
N PRO A 202 6.17 4.76 3.83
CA PRO A 202 7.03 5.22 2.77
C PRO A 202 8.02 4.16 2.33
N LEU A 203 8.24 4.04 1.02
CA LEU A 203 9.20 3.11 0.43
C LEU A 203 10.47 3.83 0.00
N ASP A 204 11.61 3.14 0.04
CA ASP A 204 12.84 3.65 -0.56
C ASP A 204 12.76 3.47 -2.08
N ILE A 205 12.33 4.51 -2.77
CA ILE A 205 12.19 4.52 -4.22
C ILE A 205 13.28 5.37 -4.84
N ASP A 206 14.18 4.72 -5.58
CA ASP A 206 15.28 5.35 -6.28
C ASP A 206 15.21 5.10 -7.80
N ALA A 207 14.90 6.15 -8.56
CA ALA A 207 14.79 6.12 -10.01
C ALA A 207 16.05 6.71 -10.65
N VAL A 208 17.04 5.86 -10.95
CA VAL A 208 18.36 6.32 -11.43
C VAL A 208 18.78 5.62 -12.72
N LEU A 209 19.19 6.43 -13.69
CA LEU A 209 19.88 5.97 -14.89
C LEU A 209 21.38 6.25 -14.77
N SER A 210 22.19 5.30 -15.24
CA SER A 210 23.60 5.51 -15.53
C SER A 210 23.85 5.31 -17.02
N VAL A 211 24.79 6.08 -17.59
CA VAL A 211 25.08 6.04 -19.03
C VAL A 211 26.59 5.89 -19.23
N ALA A 212 26.98 4.87 -19.99
CA ALA A 212 28.34 4.70 -20.49
C ALA A 212 28.38 4.99 -22.00
N LYS A 213 29.38 5.76 -22.46
CA LYS A 213 29.63 6.06 -23.88
C LYS A 213 31.01 5.55 -24.25
N THR A 214 31.08 4.73 -25.31
CA THR A 214 32.36 4.17 -25.81
C THR A 214 32.45 4.37 -27.33
N ALA A 215 33.66 4.64 -27.83
CA ALA A 215 33.95 4.86 -29.25
C ALA A 215 34.84 3.74 -29.83
N TYR A 216 34.55 3.33 -31.07
CA TYR A 216 35.22 2.25 -31.81
C TYR A 216 35.59 2.68 -33.23
N GLU A 217 36.72 2.19 -33.76
CA GLU A 217 37.29 2.62 -35.05
C GLU A 217 36.94 1.71 -36.25
N VAL A 218 36.57 0.46 -36.01
CA VAL A 218 36.44 -0.55 -37.07
C VAL A 218 34.99 -0.86 -37.39
N ASP A 219 34.23 -1.20 -36.35
CA ASP A 219 32.82 -1.54 -36.42
C ASP A 219 32.21 -1.42 -35.02
N TYR A 220 30.89 -1.52 -34.93
CA TYR A 220 30.24 -1.75 -33.66
C TYR A 220 30.73 -3.07 -33.03
N PRO A 221 30.96 -3.11 -31.71
CA PRO A 221 31.34 -4.34 -31.05
C PRO A 221 30.23 -5.39 -31.19
N VAL A 222 30.64 -6.66 -31.24
CA VAL A 222 29.70 -7.78 -31.09
C VAL A 222 29.24 -7.77 -29.63
N ILE A 223 27.94 -7.59 -29.43
CA ILE A 223 27.32 -7.63 -28.11
C ILE A 223 26.67 -9.01 -27.98
N ALA A 224 27.39 -9.94 -27.36
CA ALA A 224 26.87 -11.24 -26.96
C ALA A 224 26.56 -11.16 -25.46
N GLY A 225 25.28 -11.06 -25.10
CA GLY A 225 24.84 -11.13 -23.69
C GLY A 225 25.28 -9.96 -22.79
N GLY A 226 25.31 -8.72 -23.31
CA GLY A 226 25.38 -7.52 -22.46
C GLY A 226 26.78 -6.94 -22.19
N SER A 227 27.83 -7.38 -22.89
CA SER A 227 29.12 -6.66 -22.88
C SER A 227 29.71 -6.64 -24.28
N ALA A 228 30.10 -5.45 -24.73
CA ALA A 228 30.86 -5.26 -25.96
C ALA A 228 32.22 -5.98 -25.88
N SER A 229 32.47 -6.95 -26.77
CA SER A 229 33.82 -7.48 -26.97
C SER A 229 34.67 -6.41 -27.68
N ALA A 230 35.67 -5.88 -26.98
CA ALA A 230 36.43 -4.70 -27.38
C ALA A 230 37.30 -4.95 -28.62
N THR A 231 37.01 -4.24 -29.71
CA THR A 231 38.01 -3.86 -30.72
C THR A 231 38.50 -2.46 -30.39
N THR A 232 39.56 -2.37 -29.57
CA THR A 232 40.38 -1.17 -29.25
C THR A 232 39.66 0.20 -29.23
N PRO A 233 39.42 0.79 -28.04
CA PRO A 233 38.94 2.16 -27.92
C PRO A 233 39.80 3.15 -28.70
N VAL A 234 39.17 4.16 -29.32
CA VAL A 234 39.87 5.25 -30.02
C VAL A 234 40.81 5.94 -29.04
N ALA A 235 42.13 5.90 -29.28
CA ALA A 235 43.13 6.44 -28.35
C ALA A 235 43.98 7.58 -28.93
N VAL A 236 43.79 7.97 -30.19
CA VAL A 236 44.65 8.94 -30.89
C VAL A 236 43.94 9.62 -32.07
N ASP A 237 44.46 10.77 -32.52
CA ASP A 237 44.01 11.50 -33.72
C ASP A 237 43.82 10.59 -34.93
N ARG A 238 42.73 10.79 -35.68
CA ARG A 238 42.32 9.98 -36.82
C ARG A 238 42.22 10.84 -38.09
N PRO A 239 42.54 10.29 -39.27
CA PRO A 239 42.47 11.04 -40.52
C PRO A 239 41.02 11.33 -40.94
N VAL A 240 40.85 12.37 -41.77
CA VAL A 240 39.59 12.69 -42.45
C VAL A 240 39.06 11.46 -43.20
N GLY A 241 37.75 11.25 -43.12
CA GLY A 241 37.03 10.11 -43.70
C GLY A 241 36.95 8.88 -42.79
N THR A 242 37.58 8.90 -41.62
CA THR A 242 37.42 7.83 -40.62
C THR A 242 36.01 7.85 -40.05
N VAL A 243 35.34 6.69 -40.03
CA VAL A 243 34.06 6.52 -39.33
C VAL A 243 34.33 6.06 -37.90
N ILE A 244 33.85 6.83 -36.93
CA ILE A 244 33.84 6.49 -35.51
C ILE A 244 32.46 5.96 -35.16
N TYR A 245 32.42 4.79 -34.54
CA TYR A 245 31.20 4.16 -34.07
C TYR A 245 31.07 4.37 -32.56
N TYR A 246 29.99 4.98 -32.11
CA TYR A 246 29.68 5.16 -30.70
C TYR A 246 28.62 4.17 -30.24
N VAL A 247 28.85 3.60 -29.07
CA VAL A 247 27.88 2.78 -28.34
C VAL A 247 27.55 3.46 -27.03
N TYR A 248 26.26 3.50 -26.70
CA TYR A 248 25.76 3.96 -25.41
C TYR A 248 25.09 2.81 -24.70
N GLU A 249 25.43 2.62 -23.44
CA GLU A 249 24.79 1.66 -22.55
C GLU A 249 24.10 2.47 -21.47
N ILE A 250 22.77 2.54 -21.53
CA ILE A 250 21.93 3.17 -20.52
C ILE A 250 21.42 2.07 -19.60
N THR A 251 21.88 2.07 -18.36
CA THR A 251 21.48 1.09 -17.34
C THR A 251 20.52 1.75 -16.37
N ASN A 252 19.40 1.08 -16.07
CA ASN A 252 18.64 1.43 -14.88
C ASN A 252 19.38 0.90 -13.65
N SER A 253 20.06 1.79 -12.94
CA SER A 253 20.83 1.50 -11.73
C SER A 253 20.06 1.79 -10.44
N GLY A 254 18.82 2.28 -10.56
CA GLY A 254 17.90 2.43 -9.45
C GLY A 254 17.15 1.12 -9.13
N ASN A 255 16.11 1.22 -8.31
CA ASN A 255 15.32 0.08 -7.82
C ASN A 255 13.87 0.06 -8.35
N VAL A 256 13.46 1.05 -9.14
CA VAL A 256 12.15 1.10 -9.80
C VAL A 256 12.21 1.12 -11.32
N PRO A 257 11.20 0.61 -12.04
CA PRO A 257 11.14 0.70 -13.49
C PRO A 257 11.06 2.15 -13.97
N ILE A 258 11.82 2.48 -15.02
CA ILE A 258 11.86 3.81 -15.61
C ILE A 258 11.19 3.74 -16.99
N THR A 259 10.27 4.67 -17.24
CA THR A 259 9.54 4.72 -18.51
C THR A 259 10.08 5.81 -19.45
N ASN A 260 9.86 5.62 -20.75
CA ASN A 260 10.20 6.60 -21.79
C ASN A 260 11.68 7.03 -21.76
N VAL A 261 12.58 6.06 -21.61
CA VAL A 261 14.03 6.30 -21.61
C VAL A 261 14.44 6.74 -23.02
N THR A 262 15.10 7.90 -23.09
CA THR A 262 15.60 8.46 -24.35
C THR A 262 17.05 8.90 -24.20
N ILE A 263 17.74 9.00 -25.32
CA ILE A 263 19.09 9.55 -25.38
C ILE A 263 19.13 10.72 -26.34
N ASN A 264 19.78 11.79 -25.91
CA ASN A 264 20.13 12.91 -26.76
C ASN A 264 21.65 13.12 -26.67
N ASP A 265 22.36 12.84 -27.75
CA ASP A 265 23.79 13.11 -27.81
C ASP A 265 24.02 14.41 -28.58
N VAL A 266 24.42 15.45 -27.85
CA VAL A 266 24.77 16.74 -28.46
C VAL A 266 26.21 16.64 -28.94
N HIS A 267 26.38 16.53 -30.25
CA HIS A 267 27.68 16.58 -30.88
C HIS A 267 28.11 18.05 -31.11
N ASN A 268 29.36 18.37 -30.74
CA ASN A 268 29.96 19.69 -30.91
C ASN A 268 30.79 19.84 -32.19
N GLY A 269 31.02 18.74 -32.93
CA GLY A 269 31.64 18.82 -34.25
C GLY A 269 30.77 19.60 -35.22
N LEU A 270 31.38 20.01 -36.32
CA LEU A 270 30.70 20.78 -37.36
C LEU A 270 29.54 19.97 -37.95
N PRO A 271 28.59 20.60 -38.67
CA PRO A 271 27.52 19.87 -39.36
C PRO A 271 28.11 18.92 -40.42
N GLY A 272 28.52 17.75 -39.96
CA GLY A 272 28.92 16.57 -40.72
C GLY A 272 27.84 15.49 -40.64
N PRO A 273 28.13 14.25 -41.04
CA PRO A 273 27.17 13.15 -41.06
C PRO A 273 26.95 12.55 -39.66
N PHE A 274 26.84 13.37 -38.62
CA PHE A 274 26.41 12.88 -37.31
C PHE A 274 24.96 12.44 -37.41
N THR A 275 24.70 11.19 -37.04
CA THR A 275 23.33 10.69 -36.88
C THR A 275 22.98 10.67 -35.41
N GLN A 276 21.74 10.97 -35.06
CA GLN A 276 21.32 10.82 -33.66
C GLN A 276 21.38 9.34 -33.26
N PRO A 277 21.69 9.01 -31.98
CA PRO A 277 21.72 7.63 -31.54
C PRO A 277 20.39 6.92 -31.81
N VAL A 278 20.47 5.75 -32.43
CA VAL A 278 19.33 4.87 -32.68
C VAL A 278 19.37 3.70 -31.71
N PHE A 279 18.19 3.27 -31.28
CA PHE A 279 18.07 2.06 -30.45
C PHE A 279 18.61 0.86 -31.23
N PHE A 280 19.39 0.02 -30.53
CA PHE A 280 19.97 -1.18 -31.12
C PHE A 280 19.47 -2.45 -30.44
N ALA A 281 19.58 -2.53 -29.12
CA ALA A 281 19.26 -3.74 -28.38
C ALA A 281 18.93 -3.44 -26.91
N LEU A 282 18.33 -4.44 -26.26
CA LEU A 282 18.02 -4.45 -24.84
C LEU A 282 18.68 -5.67 -24.20
N THR A 283 19.45 -5.46 -23.13
CA THR A 283 19.86 -6.53 -22.23
C THR A 283 18.78 -6.66 -21.15
N ASN A 284 17.79 -7.48 -21.42
CA ASN A 284 16.61 -7.70 -20.58
C ASN A 284 16.83 -8.89 -19.64
N THR A 285 17.62 -8.69 -18.59
CA THR A 285 17.89 -9.71 -17.57
C THR A 285 16.65 -9.96 -16.70
N SER A 286 15.84 -8.93 -16.46
CA SER A 286 14.58 -9.04 -15.71
C SER A 286 13.50 -9.85 -16.45
N GLY A 287 13.54 -9.86 -17.78
CA GLY A 287 12.48 -10.39 -18.64
C GLY A 287 11.25 -9.47 -18.77
N LEU A 288 11.27 -8.29 -18.14
CA LEU A 288 10.12 -7.39 -18.03
C LEU A 288 10.30 -6.08 -18.82
N SER A 289 11.54 -5.65 -19.06
CA SER A 289 11.83 -4.48 -19.89
C SER A 289 11.32 -4.66 -21.32
N ASN A 290 10.87 -3.58 -21.95
CA ASN A 290 10.37 -3.62 -23.31
C ASN A 290 10.72 -2.36 -24.10
N ASN A 291 10.82 -2.58 -25.41
CA ASN A 291 10.82 -1.53 -26.40
C ASN A 291 9.81 -1.92 -27.49
N ALA A 292 8.57 -1.46 -27.35
CA ALA A 292 7.47 -1.76 -28.25
C ALA A 292 7.36 -0.75 -29.41
N GLY A 293 8.02 0.40 -29.28
CA GLY A 293 8.06 1.46 -30.28
C GLY A 293 8.99 1.16 -31.44
N SER A 294 8.77 1.85 -32.54
CA SER A 294 9.69 1.88 -33.69
C SER A 294 10.65 3.08 -33.64
N ASP A 295 10.66 3.82 -32.53
CA ASP A 295 11.48 5.01 -32.33
C ASP A 295 12.71 4.72 -31.46
N ALA A 296 13.48 5.76 -31.12
CA ALA A 296 14.65 5.65 -30.26
C ALA A 296 14.29 5.69 -28.76
N THR A 297 13.01 5.55 -28.40
CA THR A 297 12.60 5.50 -27.00
C THR A 297 12.61 4.04 -26.53
N VAL A 298 12.92 3.82 -25.26
CA VAL A 298 12.65 2.54 -24.58
C VAL A 298 11.51 2.80 -23.62
N GLU A 299 10.35 2.20 -23.88
CA GLU A 299 9.13 2.51 -23.12
C GLU A 299 9.23 2.10 -21.65
N LEU A 300 9.92 1.00 -21.36
CA LEU A 300 10.08 0.49 -20.01
C LEU A 300 11.44 -0.18 -19.80
N LEU A 301 12.22 0.33 -18.86
CA LEU A 301 13.50 -0.22 -18.43
C LEU A 301 13.47 -0.56 -16.94
N HIS A 302 13.43 -1.84 -16.61
CA HIS A 302 13.47 -2.36 -15.26
C HIS A 302 14.88 -2.25 -14.63
N PRO A 303 14.97 -2.25 -13.28
CA PRO A 303 16.23 -2.26 -12.55
C PRO A 303 17.20 -3.33 -13.04
N GLY A 304 18.46 -2.95 -13.24
CA GLY A 304 19.54 -3.83 -13.70
C GLY A 304 19.56 -4.11 -15.21
N ASP A 305 18.53 -3.74 -15.96
CA ASP A 305 18.51 -3.91 -17.41
C ASP A 305 19.22 -2.75 -18.14
N VAL A 306 19.66 -3.03 -19.37
CA VAL A 306 20.48 -2.09 -20.16
C VAL A 306 19.87 -1.85 -21.53
N ALA A 307 19.57 -0.60 -21.85
CA ALA A 307 19.22 -0.15 -23.19
C ALA A 307 20.49 0.27 -23.96
N ILE A 308 20.68 -0.28 -25.15
CA ILE A 308 21.88 -0.07 -25.96
C ILE A 308 21.53 0.74 -27.20
N TYR A 309 22.23 1.85 -27.37
CA TYR A 309 22.11 2.75 -28.51
C TYR A 309 23.40 2.80 -29.32
N ARG A 310 23.26 3.11 -30.61
CA ARG A 310 24.38 3.20 -31.54
C ARG A 310 24.27 4.46 -32.39
N THR A 311 25.40 5.08 -32.65
CA THR A 311 25.53 6.06 -33.74
C THR A 311 26.91 5.96 -34.37
N SER A 312 27.08 6.55 -35.54
CA SER A 312 28.38 6.79 -36.12
C SER A 312 28.56 8.25 -36.51
N TYR A 313 29.82 8.63 -36.61
CA TYR A 313 30.25 9.94 -37.06
C TYR A 313 31.45 9.78 -37.99
N THR A 314 31.44 10.45 -39.13
CA THR A 314 32.57 10.45 -40.05
C THR A 314 33.34 11.75 -39.90
N ILE A 315 34.63 11.66 -39.59
CA ILE A 315 35.52 12.81 -39.48
C ILE A 315 35.58 13.52 -40.84
N THR A 316 35.29 14.81 -40.86
CA THR A 316 35.28 15.65 -42.06
C THR A 316 36.54 16.51 -42.16
N GLN A 317 36.77 17.11 -43.32
CA GLN A 317 37.86 18.07 -43.49
C GLN A 317 37.64 19.32 -42.64
N ASP A 318 36.38 19.73 -42.45
CA ASP A 318 36.02 20.89 -41.66
C ASP A 318 36.40 20.72 -40.18
N ASP A 319 36.30 19.50 -39.63
CA ASP A 319 36.67 19.21 -38.24
C ASP A 319 38.18 19.40 -38.01
N VAL A 320 39.00 18.96 -38.98
CA VAL A 320 40.45 19.19 -38.98
C VAL A 320 40.78 20.67 -39.15
N ASP A 321 40.10 21.35 -40.09
CA ASP A 321 40.32 22.76 -40.38
C ASP A 321 39.96 23.68 -39.20
N GLN A 322 39.04 23.24 -38.33
CA GLN A 322 38.64 23.96 -37.10
C GLN A 322 39.24 23.41 -35.80
N ASN A 323 40.07 22.37 -35.88
CA ASN A 323 40.73 21.74 -34.73
C ASN A 323 39.73 21.28 -33.64
N GLN A 324 38.67 20.57 -34.06
CA GLN A 324 37.62 20.00 -33.21
C GLN A 324 37.73 18.48 -33.08
#